data_AF-A0A2V5NC43-F1
#
_entry.id   AF-A0A2V5NC43-F1
#
_cell.length_a   1.000
_cell.length_b   1.000
_cell.length_c   1.000
_cell.angle_alpha   90.00
_cell.angle_beta   90.00
_cell.angle_gamma   90.00
#
_symmetry.space_group_name_H-M   'P 1'
#
loop_
_entity.id
_entity.type
_entity.pdbx_description
1 polymer ?
#
loop_
_entity_poly.entity_id
_entity_poly.type
_entity_poly.pdbx_seq_one_letter_code
_entity_poly.pdbx_strand_id
1 'polypeptide(L)'
;TDAGWDWEDYRQFFRLFYKGDDRAQATICLNEQHDLSFYYLRISSRAKNGLIWTTWNYPLSYGLKLTPQYRINRQRADHSFWQLYQSHRDFLRRNRVETIGLDALDDEAIQSAIESDLREQIAHNVGAGVLKPAEGNEVKYSWRGMIYLWCQFLLDLVRL
;
A
#
# COMPACT_ATOMS: atom_id res chain seq x y z
N THR A 1 -12.70 8.56 6.94
CA THR A 1 -11.83 8.99 8.06
C THR A 1 -10.47 9.39 7.52
N ASP A 2 -9.77 10.29 8.22
CA ASP A 2 -8.42 10.74 7.87
C ASP A 2 -7.41 10.14 8.85
N ALA A 3 -6.26 9.71 8.34
CA ALA A 3 -5.16 9.15 9.13
C ALA A 3 -3.82 9.60 8.54
N GLY A 4 -2.77 9.66 9.34
CA GLY A 4 -1.47 10.06 8.83
C GLY A 4 -0.43 10.22 9.91
N TRP A 5 0.79 10.43 9.46
CA TRP A 5 1.95 10.68 10.28
C TRP A 5 2.66 11.91 9.77
N ASP A 6 3.09 12.74 10.72
CA ASP A 6 3.78 13.99 10.47
C ASP A 6 5.11 13.94 11.23
N TRP A 7 6.20 13.98 10.48
CA TRP A 7 7.57 14.08 10.97
C TRP A 7 8.17 15.37 10.40
N GLU A 8 9.19 15.95 11.05
CA GLU A 8 9.72 17.29 10.70
C GLU A 8 9.95 17.51 9.19
N ASP A 9 10.42 16.49 8.49
CA ASP A 9 10.79 16.57 7.06
C ASP A 9 9.94 15.70 6.11
N TYR A 10 8.99 14.94 6.64
CA TYR A 10 8.21 13.95 5.89
C TYR A 10 6.79 13.86 6.43
N ARG A 11 5.81 13.95 5.52
CA ARG A 11 4.40 13.79 5.86
C ARG A 11 3.78 12.71 5.00
N GLN A 12 3.08 11.78 5.67
CA GLN A 12 2.28 10.78 5.00
C GLN A 12 0.82 10.90 5.45
N PHE A 13 -0.08 11.15 4.50
CA PHE A 13 -1.50 11.34 4.76
C PHE A 13 -2.33 10.31 4.00
N PHE A 14 -3.37 9.82 4.65
CA PHE A 14 -4.31 8.83 4.14
C PHE A 14 -5.73 9.33 4.34
N ARG A 15 -6.48 9.41 3.24
CA ARG A 15 -7.93 9.61 3.30
C ARG A 15 -8.65 8.31 2.98
N LEU A 16 -9.48 7.85 3.91
CA LEU A 16 -10.06 6.51 3.92
C LEU A 16 -11.56 6.56 3.62
N PHE A 17 -11.97 5.68 2.71
CA PHE A 17 -13.36 5.47 2.31
C PHE A 17 -13.67 3.98 2.29
N TYR A 18 -14.93 3.65 2.52
CA TYR A 18 -15.40 2.28 2.48
C TYR A 18 -16.72 2.15 1.75
N LYS A 19 -16.83 1.13 0.90
CA LYS A 19 -18.07 0.73 0.25
C LYS A 19 -18.51 -0.62 0.81
N GLY A 20 -19.57 -0.59 1.62
CA GLY A 20 -20.12 -1.77 2.29
C GLY A 20 -20.56 -2.89 1.31
N ASP A 21 -21.29 -2.54 0.25
CA ASP A 21 -21.81 -3.53 -0.72
C ASP A 21 -20.72 -4.36 -1.39
N ASP A 22 -19.56 -3.74 -1.61
CA ASP A 22 -18.43 -4.36 -2.31
C ASP A 22 -17.35 -4.86 -1.34
N ARG A 23 -17.46 -4.55 -0.05
CA ARG A 23 -16.41 -4.75 0.96
C ARG A 23 -15.04 -4.28 0.47
N ALA A 24 -15.06 -3.06 -0.09
CA ALA A 24 -13.91 -2.43 -0.71
C ALA A 24 -13.56 -1.13 0.02
N GLN A 25 -12.30 -1.04 0.42
CA GLN A 25 -11.71 0.16 1.01
C GLN A 25 -10.99 0.93 -0.08
N ALA A 26 -11.32 2.21 -0.26
CA ALA A 26 -10.55 3.12 -1.10
C ALA A 26 -9.74 4.07 -0.24
N THR A 27 -8.51 4.33 -0.65
CA THR A 27 -7.57 5.19 0.06
C THR A 27 -6.90 6.14 -0.91
N ILE A 28 -6.91 7.43 -0.58
CA ILE A 28 -6.01 8.42 -1.18
C ILE A 28 -4.78 8.50 -0.30
N CYS A 29 -3.61 8.19 -0.85
CA CYS A 29 -2.33 8.27 -0.16
C CYS A 29 -1.56 9.48 -0.68
N LEU A 30 -1.19 10.41 0.19
CA LEU A 30 -0.33 11.55 -0.10
C LEU A 30 0.99 11.36 0.65
N ASN A 31 2.12 11.53 -0.04
CA ASN A 31 3.45 11.53 0.56
C ASN A 31 4.11 12.86 0.16
N GLU A 32 4.63 13.56 1.16
CA GLU A 32 5.27 14.85 1.01
C GLU A 32 6.65 14.78 1.67
N GLN A 33 7.69 15.19 0.96
CA GLN A 33 9.05 15.29 1.47
C GLN A 33 9.74 16.47 0.81
N HIS A 34 10.06 17.51 1.59
CA HIS A 34 10.71 18.74 1.09
C HIS A 34 10.05 19.28 -0.20
N ASP A 35 10.76 19.23 -1.33
CA ASP A 35 10.34 19.75 -2.64
C ASP A 35 9.52 18.76 -3.48
N LEU A 36 9.27 17.55 -2.96
CA LEU A 36 8.56 16.49 -3.68
C LEU A 36 7.29 16.06 -2.94
N SER A 37 6.15 16.25 -3.59
CA SER A 37 4.88 15.66 -3.16
C SER A 37 4.28 14.83 -4.28
N PHE A 38 3.79 13.64 -3.95
CA PHE A 38 3.03 12.82 -4.88
C PHE A 38 1.90 12.10 -4.16
N TYR A 39 0.83 11.84 -4.90
CA TYR A 39 -0.29 11.05 -4.42
C TYR A 39 -0.52 9.83 -5.29
N TYR A 40 -1.19 8.85 -4.71
CA TYR A 40 -1.70 7.70 -5.43
C TYR A 40 -2.97 7.19 -4.77
N LEU A 41 -3.72 6.40 -5.52
CA LEU A 41 -4.96 5.78 -5.14
C LEU A 41 -4.70 4.30 -4.89
N ARG A 42 -5.34 3.78 -3.85
CA ARG A 42 -5.33 2.36 -3.49
C ARG A 42 -6.76 1.92 -3.25
N ILE A 43 -7.12 0.75 -3.75
CA ILE A 43 -8.37 0.05 -3.43
C ILE A 43 -7.99 -1.33 -2.90
N SER A 44 -8.51 -1.69 -1.73
CA SER A 44 -8.25 -2.99 -1.13
C SER A 44 -9.48 -3.68 -0.58
N SER A 45 -9.47 -4.99 -0.68
CA SER A 45 -10.45 -5.90 -0.09
C SER A 45 -9.72 -6.96 0.73
N ARG A 46 -10.15 -7.14 1.97
CA ARG A 46 -9.58 -8.12 2.91
C ARG A 46 -10.41 -9.39 2.85
N ALA A 47 -9.78 -10.51 2.59
CA ALA A 47 -10.44 -11.80 2.57
C ALA A 47 -10.34 -12.46 3.95
N LYS A 48 -11.37 -13.22 4.33
CA LYS A 48 -11.46 -13.97 5.60
C LYS A 48 -10.30 -14.93 5.85
N ASN A 49 -9.54 -15.28 4.80
CA ASN A 49 -8.35 -16.12 4.88
C ASN A 49 -7.06 -15.33 5.15
N GLY A 50 -7.16 -14.03 5.46
CA GLY A 50 -6.03 -13.14 5.77
C GLY A 50 -5.36 -12.52 4.54
N LEU A 51 -5.79 -12.85 3.31
CA LEU A 51 -5.23 -12.22 2.11
C LEU A 51 -5.79 -10.82 1.90
N ILE A 52 -4.92 -9.91 1.46
CA ILE A 52 -5.27 -8.52 1.14
C ILE A 52 -5.12 -8.31 -0.35
N TRP A 53 -6.25 -8.21 -1.04
CA TRP A 53 -6.30 -7.92 -2.47
C TRP A 53 -6.21 -6.43 -2.65
N THR A 54 -5.16 -5.94 -3.30
CA THR A 54 -4.90 -4.51 -3.45
C THR A 54 -4.69 -4.13 -4.91
N THR A 55 -5.37 -3.09 -5.35
CA THR A 55 -5.17 -2.44 -6.65
C THR A 55 -4.75 -1.01 -6.40
N TRP A 56 -3.67 -0.56 -7.04
CA TRP A 56 -3.16 0.81 -6.85
C TRP A 56 -2.54 1.35 -8.14
N ASN A 57 -2.36 2.67 -8.19
CA ASN A 57 -1.66 3.36 -9.28
C ASN A 57 -0.36 4.02 -8.79
N TYR A 58 0.30 3.41 -7.80
CA TYR A 58 1.55 3.91 -7.22
C TYR A 58 2.59 4.20 -8.32
N PRO A 59 3.10 5.45 -8.42
CA PRO A 59 3.84 5.91 -9.60
C PRO A 59 5.32 5.49 -9.59
N LEU A 60 5.87 5.07 -8.45
CA LEU A 60 7.29 4.76 -8.30
C LEU A 60 7.53 3.26 -8.11
N SER A 61 8.78 2.83 -8.15
CA SER A 61 9.17 1.50 -7.73
C SER A 61 8.93 1.23 -6.25
N TYR A 62 8.82 -0.05 -5.89
CA TYR A 62 8.59 -0.44 -4.51
C TYR A 62 9.84 -0.25 -3.65
N GLY A 63 9.82 0.75 -2.77
CA GLY A 63 10.88 0.97 -1.79
C GLY A 63 11.03 -0.19 -0.79
N LEU A 64 9.97 -0.96 -0.58
CA LEU A 64 9.92 -2.08 0.35
C LEU A 64 9.43 -3.35 -0.33
N LYS A 65 9.80 -4.52 0.21
CA LYS A 65 9.21 -5.80 -0.18
C LYS A 65 7.76 -5.86 0.30
N LEU A 66 6.90 -6.41 -0.54
CA LEU A 66 5.50 -6.67 -0.22
C LEU A 66 5.41 -7.83 0.78
N THR A 67 4.51 -7.71 1.76
CA THR A 67 4.27 -8.81 2.70
C THR A 67 3.52 -9.96 2.00
N PRO A 68 3.72 -11.23 2.42
CA PRO A 68 3.15 -12.39 1.74
C PRO A 68 1.62 -12.43 1.65
N GLN A 69 0.92 -11.71 2.53
CA GLN A 69 -0.55 -11.59 2.52
C GLN A 69 -1.08 -10.74 1.36
N TYR A 70 -0.26 -9.87 0.77
CA TYR A 70 -0.72 -8.99 -0.31
C TYR A 70 -0.81 -9.73 -1.63
N ARG A 71 -1.89 -9.46 -2.36
CA ARG A 71 -2.03 -9.75 -3.78
C ARG A 71 -2.19 -8.41 -4.50
N ILE A 72 -1.21 -8.07 -5.32
CA ILE A 72 -1.12 -6.74 -5.94
C ILE A 72 -1.55 -6.78 -7.40
N ASN A 73 -2.40 -5.84 -7.76
CA ASN A 73 -2.73 -5.48 -9.13
C ASN A 73 -2.29 -4.02 -9.36
N ARG A 74 -1.08 -3.83 -9.89
CA ARG A 74 -0.55 -2.49 -10.20
C ARG A 74 -1.14 -1.98 -11.50
N GLN A 75 -1.66 -0.76 -11.48
CA GLN A 75 -2.22 -0.05 -12.63
C GLN A 75 -1.35 1.17 -12.97
N ARG A 76 -1.56 1.75 -14.16
CA ARG A 76 -0.84 2.94 -14.59
C ARG A 76 -1.29 4.16 -13.79
N ALA A 77 -0.37 5.11 -13.61
CA ALA A 77 -0.60 6.32 -12.81
C ALA A 77 -1.71 7.22 -13.38
N ASP A 78 -1.91 7.22 -14.70
CA ASP A 78 -2.89 8.02 -15.45
C ASP A 78 -4.33 7.46 -15.39
N HIS A 79 -4.55 6.29 -14.77
CA HIS A 79 -5.89 5.76 -14.60
C HIS A 79 -6.72 6.61 -13.63
N SER A 80 -7.92 6.98 -14.07
CA SER A 80 -8.94 7.55 -13.20
C SER A 80 -9.33 6.60 -12.06
N PHE A 81 -9.91 7.16 -10.99
CA PHE A 81 -10.46 6.35 -9.89
C PHE A 81 -11.44 5.28 -10.38
N TRP A 82 -12.32 5.62 -11.33
CA TRP A 82 -13.30 4.68 -11.87
C TRP A 82 -12.62 3.50 -12.58
N GLN A 83 -11.60 3.76 -13.39
CA GLN A 83 -10.81 2.70 -14.05
C GLN A 83 -10.08 1.83 -13.02
N LEU A 84 -9.54 2.43 -11.97
CA LEU A 84 -8.89 1.70 -10.87
C LEU A 84 -9.89 0.77 -10.15
N TYR A 85 -11.09 1.27 -9.88
CA TYR A 85 -12.16 0.53 -9.22
C TYR A 85 -12.67 -0.64 -10.08
N GLN A 86 -12.91 -0.43 -11.38
CA GLN A 86 -13.27 -1.55 -12.27
C GLN A 86 -12.15 -2.58 -12.36
N SER A 87 -10.89 -2.14 -12.47
CA SER A 87 -9.73 -3.04 -12.47
C SER A 87 -9.64 -3.86 -11.17
N HIS A 88 -9.99 -3.27 -10.03
CA HIS A 88 -10.06 -3.96 -8.76
C HIS A 88 -11.13 -5.06 -8.74
N ARG A 89 -12.35 -4.73 -9.19
CA ARG A 89 -13.45 -5.72 -9.29
C ARG A 89 -13.11 -6.86 -10.23
N ASP A 90 -12.48 -6.55 -11.37
CA ASP A 90 -12.02 -7.56 -12.31
C ASP A 90 -10.86 -8.40 -11.76
N PHE A 91 -10.00 -7.82 -10.93
CA PHE A 91 -8.95 -8.54 -10.22
C PHE A 91 -9.52 -9.55 -9.22
N LEU A 92 -10.51 -9.15 -8.41
CA LEU A 92 -11.22 -10.07 -7.52
C LEU A 92 -11.92 -11.18 -8.30
N ARG A 93 -12.66 -10.84 -9.36
CA ARG A 93 -13.39 -11.80 -10.20
C ARG A 93 -12.46 -12.83 -10.84
N ARG A 94 -11.34 -12.39 -11.43
CA ARG A 94 -10.34 -13.29 -12.05
C ARG A 94 -9.72 -14.27 -11.06
N ASN A 95 -9.67 -13.91 -9.78
CA ASN A 95 -9.15 -14.75 -8.71
C ASN A 95 -10.26 -15.47 -7.92
N ARG A 96 -11.51 -15.44 -8.39
CA ARG A 96 -12.67 -16.09 -7.76
C ARG A 96 -12.90 -15.64 -6.32
N VAL A 97 -12.64 -14.36 -6.04
CA VAL A 97 -12.90 -13.74 -4.75
C VAL A 97 -14.29 -13.14 -4.78
N GLU A 98 -15.20 -13.73 -4.02
CA GLU A 98 -16.57 -13.24 -3.87
C GLU A 98 -16.71 -12.36 -2.63
N THR A 99 -17.62 -11.38 -2.67
CA THR A 99 -17.86 -10.44 -1.57
C THR A 99 -18.17 -11.16 -0.25
N ILE A 100 -18.87 -12.29 -0.27
CA ILE A 100 -19.18 -13.07 0.95
C ILE A 100 -17.92 -13.60 1.67
N GLY A 101 -16.84 -13.80 0.91
CA GLY A 101 -15.52 -14.21 1.40
C GLY A 101 -14.64 -13.05 1.87
N LEU A 102 -15.09 -11.80 1.68
CA LEU A 102 -14.41 -10.62 2.18
C LEU A 102 -14.86 -10.26 3.59
N ASP A 103 -14.01 -9.63 4.38
CA ASP A 103 -14.38 -9.09 5.69
C ASP A 103 -15.15 -7.78 5.51
N ALA A 104 -16.18 -7.59 6.33
CA ALA A 104 -16.83 -6.30 6.46
C ALA A 104 -16.03 -5.48 7.47
N LEU A 105 -15.66 -4.25 7.09
CA LEU A 105 -15.00 -3.32 7.99
C LEU A 105 -15.93 -2.15 8.30
N ASP A 106 -15.90 -1.67 9.53
CA ASP A 106 -16.42 -0.35 9.90
C ASP A 106 -15.28 0.69 9.89
N ASP A 107 -15.63 1.96 10.09
CA ASP A 107 -14.68 3.07 9.97
C ASP A 107 -13.49 2.97 10.95
N GLU A 108 -13.73 2.45 12.16
CA GLU A 108 -12.72 2.28 13.20
C GLU A 108 -11.79 1.11 12.87
N ALA A 109 -12.36 -0.02 12.43
CA ALA A 109 -11.60 -1.19 12.00
C ALA A 109 -10.69 -0.88 10.81
N ILE A 110 -11.12 0.00 9.89
CA ILE A 110 -10.30 0.38 8.72
C ILE A 110 -9.01 1.09 9.13
N GLN A 111 -9.09 2.00 10.10
CA GLN A 111 -7.92 2.75 10.57
C GLN A 111 -6.93 1.80 11.26
N SER A 112 -7.40 1.00 12.22
CA SER A 112 -6.56 0.02 12.92
C SER A 112 -5.96 -1.00 11.96
N ALA A 113 -6.70 -1.40 10.93
CA ALA A 113 -6.21 -2.35 9.95
C ALA A 113 -5.11 -1.76 9.03
N ILE A 114 -5.14 -0.46 8.71
CA ILE A 114 -4.02 0.18 7.99
C ILE A 114 -2.79 0.28 8.88
N GLU A 115 -2.97 0.64 10.15
CA GLU A 115 -1.86 0.73 11.08
C GLU A 115 -1.17 -0.63 11.27
N SER A 116 -1.95 -1.71 11.42
CA SER A 116 -1.43 -3.08 11.47
C SER A 116 -0.66 -3.43 10.20
N ASP A 117 -1.23 -3.13 9.02
CA ASP A 117 -0.58 -3.42 7.73
C ASP A 117 0.78 -2.71 7.60
N LEU A 118 0.88 -1.45 8.03
CA LEU A 118 2.12 -0.68 7.98
C LEU A 118 3.15 -1.24 8.95
N ARG A 119 2.76 -1.58 10.18
CA ARG A 119 3.63 -2.22 11.17
C ARG A 119 4.15 -3.57 10.65
N GLU A 120 3.29 -4.39 10.08
CA GLU A 120 3.67 -5.68 9.48
C GLU A 120 4.59 -5.51 8.27
N GLN A 121 4.37 -4.50 7.43
CA GLN A 121 5.25 -4.18 6.31
C GLN A 121 6.65 -3.80 6.77
N ILE A 122 6.76 -2.97 7.81
CA ILE A 122 8.04 -2.61 8.43
C ILE A 122 8.71 -3.86 9.02
N ALA A 123 8.00 -4.62 9.86
CA ALA A 123 8.54 -5.80 10.52
C ALA A 123 9.05 -6.85 9.50
N HIS A 124 8.27 -7.09 8.44
CA HIS A 124 8.67 -7.97 7.34
C HIS A 124 9.96 -7.50 6.66
N ASN A 125 10.09 -6.20 6.40
CA ASN A 125 11.26 -5.66 5.72
C ASN A 125 12.50 -5.59 6.61
N VAL A 126 12.33 -5.45 7.93
CA VAL A 126 13.40 -5.66 8.90
C VAL A 126 13.85 -7.13 8.89
N GLY A 127 12.91 -8.09 8.99
CA GLY A 127 13.22 -9.52 8.94
C GLY A 127 13.85 -9.96 7.61
N ALA A 128 13.45 -9.35 6.49
CA ALA A 128 14.02 -9.58 5.16
C ALA A 128 15.37 -8.87 4.93
N GLY A 129 15.86 -8.09 5.92
CA GLY A 129 17.11 -7.34 5.88
C GLY A 129 17.11 -6.15 4.94
N VAL A 130 15.95 -5.66 4.47
CA VAL A 130 15.84 -4.44 3.66
C VAL A 130 15.95 -3.21 4.57
N LEU A 131 15.25 -3.25 5.70
CA LEU A 131 15.33 -2.23 6.74
C LEU A 131 16.17 -2.73 7.92
N LYS A 132 16.65 -1.80 8.74
CA LYS A 132 17.27 -2.05 10.03
C LYS A 132 16.78 -1.02 11.06
N PRO A 133 16.68 -1.38 12.35
CA PRO A 133 16.37 -0.41 13.40
C PRO A 133 17.37 0.74 13.43
N ALA A 134 16.88 1.93 13.76
CA ALA A 134 17.66 3.13 14.06
C ALA A 134 17.38 3.60 15.49
N GLU A 135 17.90 4.77 15.87
CA GLU A 135 17.58 5.38 17.16
C GLU A 135 16.09 5.77 17.22
N GLY A 136 15.49 5.74 18.41
CA GLY A 136 14.14 6.30 18.60
C GLY A 136 12.99 5.62 17.84
N ASN A 137 12.85 4.29 17.89
CA ASN A 137 11.76 3.53 17.21
C ASN A 137 11.67 3.76 15.68
N GLU A 138 12.69 4.36 15.08
CA GLU A 138 12.80 4.57 13.65
C GLU A 138 13.43 3.37 12.95
N VAL A 139 13.27 3.34 11.63
CA VAL A 139 13.89 2.36 10.74
C VAL A 139 14.57 3.06 9.58
N LYS A 140 15.71 2.53 9.15
CA LYS A 140 16.44 3.00 7.95
C LYS A 140 16.80 1.86 7.04
N TYR A 141 17.10 2.16 5.78
CA TYR A 141 17.60 1.16 4.86
C TYR A 141 18.92 0.55 5.36
N SER A 142 19.02 -0.77 5.26
CA SER A 142 20.28 -1.48 5.42
C SER A 142 21.12 -1.33 4.16
N TRP A 143 22.39 -1.73 4.19
CA TRP A 143 23.21 -1.82 2.97
C TRP A 143 22.55 -2.71 1.89
N ARG A 144 21.97 -3.85 2.30
CA ARG A 144 21.22 -4.73 1.40
C ARG A 144 19.95 -4.06 0.88
N GLY A 145 19.30 -3.24 1.70
CA GLY A 145 18.18 -2.40 1.32
C GLY A 145 18.57 -1.36 0.26
N MET A 146 19.72 -0.70 0.41
CA MET A 146 20.22 0.26 -0.58
C MET A 146 20.49 -0.40 -1.94
N ILE A 147 21.10 -1.60 -1.95
CA ILE A 147 21.27 -2.37 -3.19
C ILE A 147 19.92 -2.74 -3.79
N TYR A 148 18.98 -3.19 -2.96
CA TYR A 148 17.61 -3.51 -3.41
C TYR A 148 16.93 -2.30 -4.06
N LEU A 149 16.99 -1.13 -3.43
CA LEU A 149 16.44 0.11 -3.97
C LEU A 149 17.08 0.50 -5.30
N TRP A 150 18.40 0.41 -5.39
CA TRP A 150 19.12 0.72 -6.62
C TRP A 150 18.67 -0.19 -7.77
N CYS A 151 18.51 -1.48 -7.53
CA CYS A 151 17.96 -2.41 -8.52
C CYS A 151 16.52 -2.05 -8.92
N GLN A 152 15.67 -1.64 -7.99
CA GLN A 152 14.30 -1.19 -8.30
C GLN A 152 14.32 0.07 -9.17
N PHE A 153 15.17 1.04 -8.85
CA PHE A 153 15.36 2.25 -9.66
C PHE A 153 15.80 1.91 -11.10
N LEU A 154 16.75 0.99 -11.27
CA LEU A 154 17.15 0.53 -12.61
C LEU A 154 16.01 -0.13 -13.38
N LEU A 155 15.17 -0.92 -12.70
CA LEU A 155 14.00 -1.53 -13.33
C LEU A 155 12.99 -0.49 -13.79
N ASP A 156 12.83 0.61 -13.06
CA ASP A 156 11.97 1.72 -13.48
C ASP A 156 12.52 2.44 -14.70
N LEU A 157 13.84 2.62 -14.81
CA LEU A 157 14.47 3.21 -16.01
C LEU A 157 14.20 2.39 -17.28
N VAL A 158 14.11 1.06 -17.17
CA VAL A 158 13.78 0.18 -18.31
C VAL A 158 12.27 0.14 -18.62
N ARG A 159 11.43 0.56 -17.66
CA ARG A 159 9.96 0.60 -17.82
C ARG A 159 9.44 1.93 -18.37
N LEU A 160 10.29 2.96 -18.42
CA LEU A 160 10.04 4.24 -19.10
C LEU A 160 10.15 4.09 -20.62
#